data_AF-A0A0J7XG14-F1
#
_entry.id   AF-A0A0J7XG14-F1
#
_cell.length_a   1.000
_cell.length_b   1.000
_cell.length_c   1.000
_cell.angle_alpha   90.00
_cell.angle_beta   90.00
_cell.angle_gamma   90.00
#
_symmetry.space_group_name_H-M   'P 1'
#
loop_
_entity.id
_entity.type
_entity.pdbx_description
1 polymer ?
#
loop_
_entity_poly.entity_id
_entity_poly.type
_entity_poly.pdbx_seq_one_letter_code
_entity_poly.pdbx_strand_id
1 'polypeptide(L)'
;MEATTDQIATIAALNDIARRTMGVTCRTVITQGIAALDENTQSDILKMIEGFEDFTPDNDPHGEHDAGFLYRDVIGQWHTRWTDDSTRPALSVMWKFDYYDRDLEFGSAEPWNPDATTRVLTILLTSEY
;
A
#
# COMPACT_ATOMS: atom_id res chain seq x y z
N MET A 1 -18.49 12.35 7.52
CA MET A 1 -19.10 12.71 6.22
C MET A 1 -18.37 11.87 5.21
N GLU A 2 -19.06 11.09 4.40
CA GLU A 2 -18.44 10.22 3.40
C GLU A 2 -17.81 11.09 2.29
N ALA A 3 -16.64 10.70 1.79
CA ALA A 3 -15.95 11.46 0.74
C ALA A 3 -16.80 11.49 -0.54
N THR A 4 -16.77 12.61 -1.27
CA THR A 4 -17.43 12.70 -2.57
C THR A 4 -16.68 11.86 -3.61
N THR A 5 -17.34 11.49 -4.71
CA THR A 5 -16.68 10.76 -5.81
C THR A 5 -15.45 11.50 -6.36
N ASP A 6 -15.52 12.83 -6.46
CA ASP A 6 -14.38 13.65 -6.91
C ASP A 6 -13.23 13.62 -5.89
N GLN A 7 -13.54 13.59 -4.59
CA GLN A 7 -12.54 13.44 -3.53
C GLN A 7 -11.88 12.07 -3.57
N ILE A 8 -12.66 11.00 -3.73
CA ILE A 8 -12.15 9.62 -3.87
C ILE A 8 -11.19 9.53 -5.06
N ALA A 9 -11.58 10.04 -6.23
CA ALA A 9 -10.72 10.05 -7.42
C ALA A 9 -9.42 10.86 -7.19
N THR A 10 -9.50 11.96 -6.44
CA THR A 10 -8.33 12.75 -6.06
C THR A 10 -7.42 11.98 -5.10
N ILE A 11 -7.99 11.29 -4.11
CA ILE A 11 -7.24 10.45 -3.16
C ILE A 11 -6.50 9.34 -3.91
N ALA A 12 -7.18 8.63 -4.81
CA ALA A 12 -6.59 7.60 -5.65
C ALA A 12 -5.40 8.12 -6.47
N ALA A 13 -5.60 9.24 -7.18
CA ALA A 13 -4.52 9.85 -7.97
C ALA A 13 -3.30 10.24 -7.10
N LEU A 14 -3.53 10.75 -5.90
CA LEU A 14 -2.46 11.10 -4.97
C LEU A 14 -1.75 9.86 -4.39
N ASN A 15 -2.48 8.78 -4.13
CA ASN A 15 -1.90 7.52 -3.68
C ASN A 15 -1.08 6.84 -4.78
N ASP A 16 -1.54 6.88 -6.03
CA ASP A 16 -0.81 6.39 -7.20
C ASP A 16 0.52 7.14 -7.38
N ILE A 17 0.49 8.47 -7.25
CA ILE A 17 1.70 9.30 -7.25
C ILE A 17 2.62 8.90 -6.09
N ALA A 18 2.07 8.70 -4.90
CA ALA A 18 2.83 8.30 -3.72
C ALA A 18 3.52 6.94 -3.88
N ARG A 19 2.86 5.94 -4.46
CA ARG A 19 3.46 4.63 -4.75
C ARG A 19 4.57 4.71 -5.79
N ARG A 20 4.44 5.61 -6.77
CA ARG A 20 5.44 5.82 -7.83
C ARG A 20 6.60 6.73 -7.43
N THR A 21 6.49 7.42 -6.30
CA THR A 21 7.50 8.39 -5.82
C THR A 21 7.75 8.26 -4.32
N MET A 22 7.86 7.01 -3.86
CA MET A 22 8.09 6.69 -2.44
C MET A 22 9.27 7.46 -1.86
N GLY A 23 9.10 7.99 -0.65
CA GLY A 23 10.10 8.83 0.02
C GLY A 23 10.16 10.28 -0.46
N VAL A 24 9.46 10.64 -1.55
CA VAL A 24 9.34 12.03 -2.03
C VAL A 24 7.99 12.62 -1.65
N THR A 25 6.89 11.93 -1.99
CA THR A 25 5.52 12.42 -1.78
C THR A 25 4.78 11.70 -0.65
N CYS A 26 5.39 10.66 -0.08
CA CYS A 26 4.93 9.99 1.13
C CYS A 26 6.12 9.63 2.03
N ARG A 27 5.82 9.38 3.31
CA ARG A 27 6.75 8.68 4.20
C ARG A 27 6.58 7.18 3.99
N THR A 28 7.66 6.46 3.83
CA THR A 28 7.63 5.00 3.72
C THR A 28 8.11 4.38 5.02
N VAL A 29 7.31 3.47 5.57
CA VAL A 29 7.61 2.68 6.77
C VAL A 29 7.61 1.22 6.36
N ILE A 30 8.68 0.51 6.71
CA ILE A 30 8.77 -0.94 6.55
C ILE A 30 8.84 -1.58 7.93
N THR A 31 8.09 -2.66 8.15
CA THR A 31 8.15 -3.41 9.41
C THR A 31 9.41 -4.25 9.51
N GLN A 32 9.68 -4.76 10.71
CA GLN A 32 10.83 -5.63 10.96
C GLN A 32 10.79 -6.89 10.09
N GLY A 33 9.61 -7.49 9.87
CA GLY A 33 9.47 -8.65 9.01
C GLY A 33 9.94 -8.40 7.58
N ILE A 34 9.60 -7.24 7.01
CA ILE A 34 10.06 -6.84 5.67
C ILE A 34 11.55 -6.51 5.67
N ALA A 35 12.04 -5.75 6.67
CA ALA A 35 13.44 -5.37 6.77
C ALA A 35 14.40 -6.56 6.99
N ALA A 36 13.89 -7.69 7.48
CA ALA A 36 14.67 -8.91 7.67
C ALA A 36 14.84 -9.75 6.39
N LEU A 37 14.10 -9.43 5.31
CA LEU A 37 14.23 -10.10 4.01
C LEU A 37 15.52 -9.68 3.31
N ASP A 38 15.98 -10.45 2.34
CA ASP A 38 17.13 -10.07 1.51
C ASP A 38 16.80 -8.85 0.62
N GLU A 39 17.84 -8.10 0.23
CA GLU A 39 17.69 -6.84 -0.53
C GLU A 39 16.97 -7.01 -1.87
N ASN A 40 17.13 -8.17 -2.54
CA ASN A 40 16.43 -8.42 -3.81
C ASN A 40 14.94 -8.59 -3.55
N THR A 41 14.55 -9.36 -2.54
CA THR A 41 13.16 -9.50 -2.13
C THR A 41 12.55 -8.15 -1.74
N GLN A 42 13.27 -7.32 -0.98
CA GLN A 42 12.81 -5.97 -0.63
C GLN A 42 12.62 -5.09 -1.88
N SER A 43 13.57 -5.14 -2.82
CA SER A 43 13.48 -4.39 -4.09
C SER A 43 12.30 -4.85 -4.95
N ASP A 44 12.04 -6.15 -5.01
CA ASP A 44 10.90 -6.69 -5.76
C ASP A 44 9.57 -6.24 -5.16
N ILE A 45 9.45 -6.22 -3.83
CA ILE A 45 8.25 -5.70 -3.14
C ILE A 45 8.01 -4.24 -3.53
N LEU A 46 9.04 -3.39 -3.47
CA LEU A 46 8.90 -1.97 -3.82
C LEU A 46 8.46 -1.77 -5.27
N LYS A 47 9.06 -2.51 -6.21
CA LYS A 47 8.68 -2.47 -7.64
C LYS A 47 7.24 -2.94 -7.87
N MET A 48 6.83 -3.99 -7.17
CA MET A 48 5.46 -4.51 -7.25
C MET A 48 4.44 -3.48 -6.75
N ILE A 49 4.73 -2.77 -5.65
CA ILE A 49 3.85 -1.71 -5.12
C ILE A 49 3.79 -0.50 -6.06
N GLU A 50 4.95 -0.07 -6.60
CA GLU A 50 5.05 1.02 -7.57
C GLU A 50 4.18 0.77 -8.81
N GLY A 51 4.17 -0.46 -9.32
CA GLY A 51 3.41 -0.88 -10.50
C GLY A 51 2.05 -1.55 -10.20
N PHE A 52 1.55 -1.49 -8.96
CA PHE A 52 0.31 -2.18 -8.60
C PHE A 52 -0.90 -1.47 -9.22
N GLU A 53 -1.67 -2.20 -10.02
CA GLU A 53 -2.89 -1.72 -10.70
C GLU A 53 -4.09 -2.65 -10.45
N ASP A 54 -3.91 -3.65 -9.59
CA ASP A 54 -4.85 -4.75 -9.42
C ASP A 54 -5.89 -4.48 -8.32
N PHE A 55 -6.53 -3.30 -8.42
CA PHE A 55 -7.57 -2.86 -7.49
C PHE A 55 -8.89 -3.54 -7.80
N THR A 56 -9.54 -4.05 -6.75
CA THR A 56 -10.82 -4.75 -6.80
C THR A 56 -11.72 -4.25 -5.68
N PRO A 57 -13.05 -4.47 -5.77
CA PRO A 57 -13.93 -4.18 -4.65
C PRO A 57 -13.56 -4.88 -3.33
N ASP A 58 -12.76 -5.95 -3.37
CA ASP A 58 -12.35 -6.71 -2.19
C ASP A 58 -11.14 -6.08 -1.48
N ASN A 59 -10.18 -5.52 -2.23
CA ASN A 59 -8.97 -4.90 -1.66
C ASN A 59 -9.02 -3.37 -1.61
N ASP A 60 -9.94 -2.76 -2.34
CA ASP A 60 -10.12 -1.31 -2.45
C ASP A 60 -11.63 -0.96 -2.47
N PRO A 61 -12.33 -1.19 -1.34
CA PRO A 61 -13.78 -0.99 -1.25
C PRO A 61 -14.20 0.48 -1.42
N HIS A 62 -13.27 1.42 -1.18
CA HIS A 62 -13.51 2.85 -1.26
C HIS A 62 -13.06 3.46 -2.59
N GLY A 63 -12.31 2.73 -3.44
CA GLY A 63 -11.78 3.25 -4.69
C GLY A 63 -10.64 4.25 -4.49
N GLU A 64 -10.01 4.23 -3.33
CA GLU A 64 -8.98 5.19 -2.92
C GLU A 64 -7.58 4.71 -3.31
N HIS A 65 -7.41 3.48 -3.79
CA HIS A 65 -6.10 2.89 -4.09
C HIS A 65 -5.15 2.95 -2.89
N ASP A 66 -5.69 2.79 -1.69
CA ASP A 66 -5.00 3.02 -0.43
C ASP A 66 -4.31 1.75 0.12
N ALA A 67 -4.68 0.56 -0.34
CA ALA A 67 -4.11 -0.70 0.12
C ALA A 67 -3.97 -1.76 -0.98
N GLY A 68 -3.16 -2.77 -0.70
CA GLY A 68 -3.03 -3.94 -1.56
C GLY A 68 -2.23 -5.07 -0.93
N PHE A 69 -2.25 -6.22 -1.62
CA PHE A 69 -1.56 -7.43 -1.20
C PHE A 69 -0.63 -7.94 -2.28
N LEU A 70 0.51 -8.46 -1.87
CA LEU A 70 1.47 -9.14 -2.72
C LEU A 70 1.77 -10.52 -2.14
N TYR A 71 1.85 -11.50 -3.01
CA TYR A 71 2.10 -12.88 -2.66
C TYR A 71 3.27 -13.41 -3.46
N ARG A 72 4.21 -14.07 -2.80
CA ARG A 72 5.25 -14.83 -3.48
C ARG A 72 5.01 -16.32 -3.26
N ASP A 73 4.97 -17.09 -4.33
CA ASP A 73 4.84 -18.54 -4.22
C ASP A 73 6.18 -19.23 -3.88
N VAL A 74 6.14 -20.57 -3.76
CA VAL A 74 7.30 -21.39 -3.39
C VAL A 74 8.39 -21.47 -4.45
N ILE A 75 8.10 -21.11 -5.71
CA ILE A 75 9.10 -21.03 -6.79
C ILE A 75 9.64 -19.62 -6.98
N GLY A 76 9.18 -18.65 -6.17
CA GLY A 76 9.66 -17.27 -6.16
C GLY A 76 8.89 -16.33 -7.09
N GLN A 77 7.78 -16.77 -7.68
CA GLN A 77 6.96 -15.90 -8.54
C GLN A 77 6.03 -15.02 -7.69
N TRP A 78 5.92 -13.75 -8.09
CA TRP A 78 5.07 -12.75 -7.45
C TRP A 78 3.68 -12.69 -8.09
N HIS A 79 2.68 -12.43 -7.25
CA HIS A 79 1.27 -12.33 -7.59
C HIS A 79 0.62 -11.20 -6.79
N THR A 80 -0.33 -10.48 -7.39
CA THR A 80 -1.14 -9.43 -6.72
C THR A 80 -2.45 -9.98 -6.14
N ARG A 81 -2.79 -11.21 -6.51
CA ARG A 81 -3.91 -11.99 -5.96
C ARG A 81 -3.46 -13.40 -5.65
N TRP A 82 -4.00 -13.96 -4.58
CA TRP A 82 -3.87 -15.37 -4.29
C TRP A 82 -5.20 -16.06 -4.58
N THR A 83 -5.19 -17.06 -5.45
CA THR A 83 -6.40 -17.75 -5.91
C THR A 83 -6.37 -19.26 -5.68
N ASP A 84 -5.27 -19.80 -5.17
CA ASP A 84 -5.13 -21.22 -4.86
C ASP A 84 -5.29 -21.47 -3.36
N ASP A 85 -6.52 -21.80 -2.95
CA ASP A 85 -6.84 -22.15 -1.56
C ASP A 85 -6.23 -23.49 -1.11
N SER A 86 -5.69 -24.30 -2.04
CA SER A 86 -5.04 -25.57 -1.71
C SER A 86 -3.60 -25.41 -1.25
N THR A 87 -3.01 -24.24 -1.48
CA THR A 87 -1.63 -23.92 -1.09
C THR A 87 -1.56 -22.62 -0.31
N ARG A 88 -0.40 -22.39 0.32
CA ARG A 88 -0.10 -21.11 0.96
C ARG A 88 1.03 -20.42 0.19
N PRO A 89 0.99 -19.09 0.09
CA PRO A 89 2.13 -18.34 -0.41
C PRO A 89 3.33 -18.57 0.50
N ALA A 90 4.53 -18.56 -0.08
CA ALA A 90 5.78 -18.58 0.66
C ALA A 90 6.03 -17.24 1.39
N LEU A 91 5.48 -16.14 0.85
CA LEU A 91 5.51 -14.82 1.48
C LEU A 91 4.21 -14.08 1.16
N SER A 92 3.62 -13.47 2.19
CA SER A 92 2.45 -12.58 2.06
C SER A 92 2.81 -11.21 2.61
N VAL A 93 2.66 -10.19 1.76
CA VAL A 93 2.96 -8.80 2.08
C VAL A 93 1.67 -8.00 1.91
N MET A 94 1.37 -7.14 2.87
CA MET A 94 0.37 -6.10 2.75
C MET A 94 1.09 -4.76 2.62
N TRP A 95 0.48 -3.83 1.90
CA TRP A 95 0.84 -2.43 1.97
C TRP A 95 -0.42 -1.59 2.12
N LYS A 96 -0.30 -0.45 2.78
CA LYS A 96 -1.40 0.49 2.94
C LYS A 96 -0.92 1.93 3.12
N PHE A 97 -1.79 2.88 2.83
CA PHE A 97 -1.65 4.28 3.22
C PHE A 97 -2.45 4.56 4.49
N ASP A 98 -1.82 5.30 5.40
CA ASP A 98 -2.50 6.01 6.47
C ASP A 98 -2.38 7.52 6.21
N TYR A 99 -3.47 8.25 6.49
CA TYR A 99 -3.54 9.70 6.28
C TYR A 99 -3.46 10.44 7.61
N TYR A 100 -2.35 11.13 7.82
CA TYR A 100 -2.15 11.96 9.00
C TYR A 100 -2.20 13.44 8.66
N ASP A 101 -2.44 14.27 9.65
CA ASP A 101 -2.18 15.71 9.54
C ASP A 101 -0.68 16.00 9.28
N ARG A 102 -0.33 17.28 9.15
CA ARG A 102 1.06 17.69 8.86
C ARG A 102 2.02 17.45 10.02
N ASP A 103 1.50 17.38 11.24
CA ASP A 103 2.28 17.19 12.47
C ASP A 103 2.42 15.71 12.86
N LEU A 104 1.72 14.81 12.16
CA LEU A 104 1.62 13.37 12.44
C LEU A 104 1.04 13.04 13.82
N GLU A 105 0.15 13.90 14.33
CA GLU A 105 -0.48 13.68 15.64
C GLU A 105 -1.84 12.99 15.51
N PHE A 106 -2.62 13.38 14.50
CA PHE A 106 -3.96 12.85 14.26
C PHE A 106 -4.16 12.44 12.80
N GLY A 107 -5.27 11.75 12.54
CA GLY A 107 -5.73 11.47 11.17
C GLY A 107 -6.14 12.76 10.46
N SER A 108 -5.77 12.91 9.19
CA SER A 108 -6.20 14.06 8.39
C SER A 108 -7.69 14.02 8.09
N ALA A 109 -8.38 15.14 8.26
CA ALA A 109 -9.77 15.30 7.86
C ALA A 109 -9.94 15.54 6.35
N GLU A 110 -8.85 15.79 5.62
CA GLU A 110 -8.87 16.13 4.20
C GLU A 110 -7.85 15.29 3.40
N PRO A 111 -8.02 13.94 3.27
CA PRO A 111 -7.08 13.10 2.53
C PRO A 111 -6.87 13.52 1.07
N TRP A 112 -7.86 14.15 0.45
CA TRP A 112 -7.78 14.72 -0.91
C TRP A 112 -6.90 15.97 -1.01
N ASN A 113 -6.53 16.60 0.12
CA ASN A 113 -5.71 17.81 0.15
C ASN A 113 -4.25 17.46 0.51
N PRO A 114 -3.30 17.53 -0.44
CA PRO A 114 -1.89 17.21 -0.19
C PRO A 114 -1.19 18.22 0.73
N ASP A 115 -1.69 19.45 0.84
CA ASP A 115 -1.12 20.48 1.71
C ASP A 115 -1.54 20.28 3.19
N ALA A 116 -2.67 19.61 3.43
CA ALA A 116 -3.17 19.28 4.76
C ALA A 116 -2.74 17.88 5.24
N THR A 117 -2.39 16.98 4.32
CA THR A 117 -2.19 15.56 4.62
C THR A 117 -0.75 15.12 4.45
N THR A 118 -0.26 14.31 5.39
CA THR A 118 0.93 13.48 5.23
C THR A 118 0.50 12.05 4.95
N ARG A 119 0.87 11.52 3.77
CA ARG A 119 0.67 10.11 3.44
C ARG A 119 1.79 9.26 4.01
N VAL A 120 1.43 8.21 4.74
CA VAL A 120 2.38 7.22 5.26
C VAL A 120 2.08 5.88 4.59
N LEU A 121 2.99 5.44 3.71
CA LEU A 121 2.98 4.11 3.13
C LEU A 121 3.61 3.12 4.11
N THR A 122 2.81 2.22 4.66
CA THR A 122 3.29 1.11 5.50
C THR A 122 3.37 -0.16 4.67
N ILE A 123 4.52 -0.84 4.70
CA ILE A 123 4.77 -2.13 4.04
C ILE A 123 5.08 -3.15 5.13
N LEU A 124 4.33 -4.24 5.17
CA LEU A 124 4.38 -5.22 6.26
C LEU A 124 4.10 -6.63 5.79
N LEU A 125 4.55 -7.64 6.54
CA LEU A 125 4.06 -9.01 6.36
C LEU A 125 2.60 -9.07 6.82
N THR A 126 1.77 -9.87 6.15
CA THR A 126 0.36 -10.02 6.57
C THR A 126 0.21 -10.62 7.96
N SER A 127 1.24 -11.30 8.49
CA SER A 127 1.27 -11.83 9.85
C SER A 127 1.57 -10.78 10.92
N GLU A 128 1.94 -9.55 10.53
CA GLU A 128 2.23 -8.44 11.42
C GLU A 128 1.04 -7.46 11.56
N TYR A 129 -0.06 -7.73 10.85
CA TYR A 129 -1.33 -7.00 10.93
C TYR A 129 -2.30 -7.70 11.88
#